data_AF-A0A392PBB4-F1
#
_entry.id   AF-A0A392PBB4-F1
#
_cell.length_a   1.000
_cell.length_b   1.000
_cell.length_c   1.000
_cell.angle_alpha   90.00
_cell.angle_beta   90.00
_cell.angle_gamma   90.00
#
_symmetry.space_group_name_H-M   'P 1'
#
loop_
_entity.id
_entity.type
_entity.pdbx_description
1 polymer ?
#
loop_
_entity_poly.entity_id
_entity_poly.type
_entity_poly.pdbx_seq_one_letter_code
_entity_poly.pdbx_strand_id
1 'polypeptide(L)'
;MLSSYSWDAKAVIALAAFAANLGEFWLVAQLYATNHLAKSVALLKHIHETLNQVDDLGPKFEAVNNLLRAMLDVTNCIVEFHELPDQYIDQEAPETQNASSLIPSAVYWTIRSIVACASHILGITGLGQG
;
A
#
# COMPACT_ATOMS: atom_id res chain seq x y z
N MET A 1 3.56 14.48 13.25
CA MET A 1 4.58 14.98 12.30
C MET A 1 5.38 13.78 11.81
N LEU A 2 5.31 13.41 10.53
CA LEU A 2 6.10 12.29 9.99
C LEU A 2 7.58 12.69 9.77
N SER A 3 7.88 13.99 9.82
CA SER A 3 9.21 14.55 9.53
C SER A 3 10.31 14.09 10.48
N SER A 4 9.98 13.77 11.74
CA SER A 4 10.94 13.34 12.76
C SER A 4 11.35 11.86 12.64
N TYR A 5 10.69 11.09 11.79
CA TYR A 5 11.00 9.67 11.59
C TYR A 5 12.05 9.47 10.50
N SER A 6 12.82 8.38 10.63
CA SER A 6 13.72 7.88 9.59
C SER A 6 12.93 7.48 8.33
N TRP A 7 13.62 7.33 7.21
CA TRP A 7 12.99 7.06 5.92
C TRP A 7 12.33 5.68 5.85
N ASP A 8 12.96 4.67 6.44
CA ASP A 8 12.42 3.34 6.71
C ASP A 8 11.11 3.42 7.52
N ALA A 9 11.13 4.08 8.68
CA ALA A 9 9.97 4.21 9.54
C ALA A 9 8.81 4.95 8.83
N LYS A 10 9.10 5.96 8.02
CA LYS A 10 8.08 6.65 7.21
C LYS A 10 7.36 5.69 6.25
N ALA A 11 8.11 4.81 5.57
CA ALA A 11 7.54 3.82 4.66
C ALA A 11 6.70 2.78 5.41
N VAL A 12 7.23 2.24 6.51
CA VAL A 12 6.54 1.24 7.35
C VAL A 12 5.26 1.81 7.93
N ILE A 13 5.29 3.03 8.49
CA ILE A 13 4.10 3.68 9.05
C ILE A 13 3.04 3.92 7.97
N ALA A 14 3.44 4.34 6.77
CA ALA A 14 2.51 4.55 5.67
C ALA A 14 1.83 3.24 5.23
N LEU A 15 2.60 2.16 5.09
CA LEU A 15 2.06 0.83 4.76
C LEU A 15 1.15 0.29 5.86
N ALA A 16 1.55 0.42 7.12
CA ALA A 16 0.73 0.01 8.26
C ALA A 16 -0.60 0.77 8.31
N ALA A 17 -0.57 2.09 8.10
CA ALA A 17 -1.76 2.91 8.02
C ALA A 17 -2.67 2.49 6.86
N PHE A 18 -2.11 2.18 5.69
CA PHE A 18 -2.89 1.68 4.55
C PHE A 18 -3.57 0.35 4.87
N ALA A 19 -2.81 -0.62 5.40
CA ALA A 19 -3.35 -1.93 5.77
C ALA A 19 -4.47 -1.83 6.82
N ALA A 20 -4.30 -0.97 7.83
CA ALA A 20 -5.30 -0.76 8.88
C ALA A 20 -6.58 -0.09 8.37
N ASN A 21 -6.48 0.86 7.43
CA ASN A 21 -7.65 1.63 6.97
C ASN A 21 -8.39 0.95 5.81
N LEU A 22 -7.69 0.19 4.96
CA LEU A 22 -8.24 -0.33 3.71
C LEU A 22 -8.23 -1.86 3.62
N GLY A 23 -7.53 -2.55 4.52
CA GLY A 23 -7.44 -4.02 4.53
C GLY A 23 -8.79 -4.71 4.73
N GLU A 24 -9.62 -4.21 5.66
CA GLU A 24 -10.95 -4.78 5.92
C GLU A 24 -11.89 -4.63 4.70
N PHE A 25 -11.88 -3.46 4.07
CA PHE A 25 -12.72 -3.17 2.90
C PHE A 25 -12.27 -3.93 1.65
N TRP A 26 -10.95 -4.05 1.46
CA TRP A 26 -10.37 -4.85 0.39
C TRP A 26 -10.76 -6.32 0.50
N LEU A 27 -10.71 -6.90 1.71
CA LEU A 27 -11.09 -8.30 1.94
C LEU A 27 -12.58 -8.54 1.62
N VAL A 28 -13.45 -7.63 2.04
CA VAL A 28 -14.90 -7.71 1.73
C VAL A 28 -15.16 -7.59 0.23
N ALA A 29 -14.44 -6.71 -0.48
CA ALA A 29 -14.57 -6.54 -1.92
C ALA A 29 -14.12 -7.79 -2.70
N GLN A 30 -13.03 -8.44 -2.27
CA GLN A 30 -12.52 -9.66 -2.90
C GLN A 30 -13.45 -10.86 -2.68
N LEU A 31 -14.05 -10.98 -1.49
CA LEU A 31 -14.95 -12.08 -1.15
C LEU A 31 -16.39 -11.85 -1.63
N TYR A 32 -16.71 -10.70 -2.22
CA TYR A 32 -18.07 -10.36 -2.66
C TYR A 32 -18.64 -11.37 -3.67
N ALA A 33 -17.82 -11.86 -4.61
CA ALA A 33 -18.26 -12.80 -5.64
C ALA A 33 -18.41 -14.25 -5.14
N THR A 34 -17.73 -14.61 -4.04
CA THR A 34 -17.60 -16.02 -3.59
C THR A 34 -18.30 -16.29 -2.25
N ASN A 35 -18.56 -15.28 -1.43
CA ASN A 35 -19.07 -15.45 -0.06
C ASN A 35 -20.36 -14.65 0.19
N HIS A 36 -21.43 -15.37 0.52
CA HIS A 36 -22.75 -14.80 0.83
C HIS A 36 -22.74 -13.87 2.07
N LEU A 37 -21.81 -14.10 3.01
CA LEU A 37 -21.61 -13.25 4.18
C LEU A 37 -20.97 -11.91 3.77
N ALA A 38 -19.97 -11.94 2.90
CA ALA A 38 -19.31 -10.73 2.38
C ALA A 38 -20.30 -9.88 1.57
N LYS A 39 -21.21 -10.52 0.81
CA LYS A 39 -22.32 -9.83 0.13
C LYS A 39 -23.24 -9.08 1.10
N SER A 40 -23.55 -9.71 2.24
CA SER A 40 -24.41 -9.10 3.28
C SER A 40 -23.69 -7.94 4.00
N VAL A 41 -22.38 -8.07 4.26
CA VAL A 41 -21.55 -7.00 4.85
C VAL A 41 -21.37 -5.84 3.86
N ALA A 42 -21.18 -6.12 2.57
CA ALA A 42 -21.09 -5.10 1.52
C ALA A 42 -22.41 -4.33 1.36
N LEU A 43 -23.55 -5.01 1.46
CA LEU A 43 -24.87 -4.39 1.49
C LEU A 43 -25.02 -3.45 2.71
N LEU A 44 -24.61 -3.91 3.89
CA LEU A 44 -24.70 -3.16 5.14
C LEU A 44 -23.79 -1.91 5.15
N LYS A 45 -22.65 -1.96 4.46
CA LYS A 45 -21.68 -0.87 4.33
C LYS A 45 -21.88 0.00 3.07
N HIS A 46 -22.97 -0.17 2.32
CA HIS A 46 -23.26 0.58 1.08
C HIS A 46 -22.19 0.46 -0.03
N ILE A 47 -21.42 -0.64 -0.07
CA ILE A 47 -20.36 -0.90 -1.07
C ILE A 47 -20.99 -1.48 -2.38
N HIS A 48 -22.30 -1.65 -2.42
CA HIS A 48 -23.01 -2.54 -3.34
C HIS A 48 -23.17 -2.03 -4.79
N GLU A 49 -23.28 -0.72 -5.02
CA GLU A 49 -23.60 -0.21 -6.37
C GLU A 49 -22.45 -0.36 -7.36
N THR A 50 -21.21 -0.24 -6.90
CA THR A 50 -20.01 -0.30 -7.76
C THR A 50 -19.52 -1.72 -8.01
N LEU A 51 -19.79 -2.65 -7.09
CA LEU A 51 -19.34 -4.04 -7.20
C LEU A 51 -20.17 -4.88 -8.18
N ASN A 52 -21.32 -4.39 -8.67
CA ASN A 52 -22.15 -5.12 -9.65
C ASN A 52 -21.51 -5.22 -11.06
N GLN A 53 -20.38 -4.56 -11.34
CA GLN A 53 -19.54 -4.76 -12.54
C GLN A 53 -18.43 -5.81 -12.33
N VAL A 54 -18.71 -6.90 -11.60
CA VAL A 54 -17.74 -7.92 -11.13
C VAL A 54 -16.75 -8.40 -12.22
N ASP A 55 -17.17 -8.49 -13.49
CA ASP A 55 -16.33 -9.01 -14.58
C ASP A 55 -15.17 -8.08 -14.99
N ASP A 56 -15.22 -6.78 -14.70
CA ASP A 56 -14.14 -5.80 -15.02
C ASP A 56 -13.25 -5.45 -13.81
N LEU A 57 -13.63 -5.90 -12.61
CA LEU A 57 -12.90 -5.58 -11.38
C LEU A 57 -11.69 -6.50 -11.14
N GLY A 58 -11.73 -7.75 -11.60
CA GLY A 58 -10.63 -8.71 -11.46
C GLY A 58 -9.25 -8.17 -11.86
N PRO A 59 -9.07 -7.65 -13.09
CA PRO A 59 -7.77 -7.11 -13.53
C PRO A 59 -7.35 -5.84 -12.78
N LYS A 60 -8.31 -5.01 -12.32
CA LYS A 60 -8.02 -3.83 -11.49
C LYS A 60 -7.51 -4.23 -10.10
N PHE A 61 -8.13 -5.25 -9.49
CA PHE A 61 -7.67 -5.83 -8.23
C PHE A 61 -6.27 -6.43 -8.36
N GLU A 62 -6.00 -7.14 -9.45
CA GLU A 62 -4.67 -7.71 -9.71
C GLU A 62 -3.59 -6.63 -9.85
N ALA A 63 -3.87 -5.56 -10.62
CA ALA A 63 -2.93 -4.45 -10.78
C ALA A 63 -2.58 -3.76 -9.46
N VAL A 64 -3.58 -3.50 -8.61
CA VAL A 64 -3.37 -2.91 -7.28
C VAL A 64 -2.64 -3.87 -6.34
N ASN A 65 -2.92 -5.18 -6.41
CA ASN A 65 -2.20 -6.19 -5.63
C ASN A 65 -0.73 -6.29 -6.02
N ASN A 66 -0.43 -6.27 -7.32
CA ASN A 66 0.94 -6.27 -7.83
C ASN A 66 1.70 -5.00 -7.38
N LEU A 67 1.02 -3.86 -7.40
CA LEU A 67 1.59 -2.60 -6.94
C LEU A 67 1.81 -2.58 -5.42
N LEU A 68 0.89 -3.14 -4.62
CA LEU A 68 1.08 -3.32 -3.17
C LEU A 68 2.28 -4.21 -2.86
N ARG A 69 2.43 -5.31 -3.60
CA ARG A 69 3.57 -6.19 -3.45
C ARG A 69 4.88 -5.48 -3.79
N ALA A 70 4.92 -4.70 -4.87
CA ALA A 70 6.10 -3.90 -5.21
C ALA A 70 6.44 -2.88 -4.12
N MET A 71 5.44 -2.22 -3.51
CA MET A 71 5.66 -1.30 -2.38
C MET A 71 6.22 -2.00 -1.14
N LEU A 72 5.75 -3.22 -0.86
CA LEU A 72 6.25 -4.03 0.24
C LEU A 72 7.71 -4.44 -0.01
N ASP A 73 8.02 -4.89 -1.23
CA ASP A 73 9.39 -5.28 -1.63
C ASP A 73 10.36 -4.09 -1.50
N VAL A 74 9.96 -2.89 -1.96
CA VAL A 74 10.75 -1.66 -1.80
C VAL A 74 10.94 -1.31 -0.33
N THR A 75 9.90 -1.42 0.49
CA THR A 75 9.98 -1.09 1.92
C THR A 75 10.89 -2.07 2.66
N ASN A 76 10.77 -3.37 2.39
CA ASN A 76 11.65 -4.38 2.96
C ASN A 76 13.11 -4.12 2.57
N CYS A 77 13.39 -3.81 1.31
CA CYS A 77 14.74 -3.45 0.86
C CYS A 77 15.32 -2.25 1.62
N ILE A 78 14.52 -1.22 1.87
CA ILE A 78 14.94 -0.04 2.66
C ILE A 78 15.20 -0.42 4.13
N VAL A 79 14.35 -1.25 4.73
CA VAL A 79 14.51 -1.71 6.11
C VAL A 79 15.76 -2.59 6.25
N GLU A 80 15.94 -3.56 5.37
CA GLU A 80 17.12 -4.43 5.34
C GLU A 80 18.39 -3.59 5.19
N PHE A 81 18.39 -2.58 4.33
CA PHE A 81 19.52 -1.65 4.20
C PHE A 81 19.80 -0.86 5.48
N HIS A 82 18.76 -0.43 6.18
CA HIS A 82 18.89 0.29 7.46
C HIS A 82 19.34 -0.62 8.62
N GLU A 83 19.03 -1.91 8.58
CA GLU A 83 19.41 -2.89 9.61
C GLU A 83 20.84 -3.42 9.46
N LEU A 84 21.52 -3.12 8.34
CA LEU A 84 22.90 -3.50 8.14
C LEU A 84 23.80 -2.85 9.21
N PRO A 85 24.76 -3.59 9.81
CA PRO A 85 25.61 -3.03 10.84
C PRO A 85 26.59 -2.01 10.25
N ASP A 86 26.71 -0.84 10.89
CA ASP A 86 27.62 0.24 10.50
C ASP A 86 29.08 -0.22 10.34
N GLN A 87 29.47 -1.28 11.05
CA GLN A 87 30.81 -1.88 11.02
C GLN A 87 31.19 -2.44 9.64
N TYR A 88 30.19 -2.74 8.81
CA TYR A 88 30.35 -3.31 7.46
C TYR A 88 29.97 -2.32 6.36
N ILE A 89 29.55 -1.10 6.73
CA ILE A 89 29.10 -0.06 5.81
C ILE A 89 30.15 1.05 5.78
N ASP A 90 30.86 1.15 4.66
CA ASP A 90 31.64 2.35 4.37
C ASP A 90 30.69 3.46 3.90
N GLN A 91 30.45 4.46 4.74
CA GLN A 91 29.59 5.60 4.42
C GLN A 91 30.11 6.47 3.27
N GLU A 92 31.40 6.38 2.95
CA GLU A 92 32.02 7.11 1.84
C GLU A 92 31.99 6.31 0.54
N ALA A 93 31.63 5.02 0.59
CA ALA A 93 31.51 4.20 -0.60
C ALA A 93 30.45 4.76 -1.57
N PRO A 94 30.68 4.65 -2.90
CA PRO A 94 29.73 5.15 -3.88
C PRO A 94 28.36 4.46 -3.78
N GLU A 95 28.33 3.18 -3.37
CA GLU A 95 27.10 2.38 -3.17
C GLU A 95 26.20 2.98 -2.08
N THR A 96 26.78 3.37 -0.94
CA THR A 96 26.06 3.89 0.23
C THR A 96 25.60 5.33 0.03
N GLN A 97 26.42 6.17 -0.62
CA GLN A 97 26.00 7.50 -1.06
C GLN A 97 24.85 7.44 -2.06
N ASN A 98 24.92 6.54 -3.04
CA ASN A 98 23.84 6.34 -4.00
C ASN A 98 22.54 5.91 -3.28
N ALA A 99 22.61 4.94 -2.38
CA ALA A 99 21.46 4.50 -1.59
C ALA A 99 20.87 5.65 -0.76
N SER A 100 21.70 6.47 -0.11
CA SER A 100 21.24 7.63 0.68
C SER A 100 20.45 8.67 -0.15
N SER A 101 20.76 8.79 -1.44
CA SER A 101 20.05 9.68 -2.37
C SER A 101 18.76 9.05 -2.93
N LEU A 102 18.75 7.72 -3.11
CA LEU A 102 17.63 6.98 -3.70
C LEU A 102 16.53 6.68 -2.68
N ILE A 103 16.89 6.38 -1.42
CA ILE A 103 15.94 6.00 -0.36
C ILE A 103 14.84 7.07 -0.17
N PRO A 104 15.14 8.37 -0.01
CA PRO A 104 14.10 9.41 0.10
C PRO A 104 13.12 9.43 -1.08
N SER A 105 13.65 9.26 -2.30
CA SER A 105 12.86 9.21 -3.53
C SER A 105 11.97 7.96 -3.57
N ALA A 106 12.53 6.79 -3.26
CA ALA A 106 11.80 5.53 -3.21
C ALA A 106 10.67 5.56 -2.17
N VAL A 107 10.91 6.13 -0.98
CA VAL A 107 9.86 6.31 0.05
C VAL A 107 8.77 7.25 -0.44
N TYR A 108 9.14 8.37 -1.07
CA TYR A 108 8.17 9.30 -1.64
C TYR A 108 7.27 8.60 -2.68
N TRP A 109 7.85 7.89 -3.65
CA TRP A 109 7.10 7.16 -4.67
C TRP A 109 6.23 6.04 -4.10
N THR A 110 6.70 5.38 -3.05
CA THR A 110 5.95 4.37 -2.30
C THR A 110 4.71 5.01 -1.66
N ILE A 111 4.88 6.05 -0.85
CA ILE A 111 3.76 6.76 -0.21
C ILE A 111 2.77 7.30 -1.25
N ARG A 112 3.27 7.87 -2.35
CA ARG A 112 2.42 8.41 -3.40
C ARG A 112 1.61 7.32 -4.11
N SER A 113 2.19 6.12 -4.27
CA SER A 113 1.49 4.95 -4.79
C SER A 113 0.47 4.39 -3.79
N ILE A 114 0.77 4.37 -2.49
CA ILE A 114 -0.18 4.01 -1.42
C ILE A 114 -1.44 4.89 -1.52
N VAL A 115 -1.26 6.21 -1.63
CA VAL A 115 -2.35 7.16 -1.77
C VAL A 115 -3.14 6.93 -3.07
N ALA A 116 -2.47 6.66 -4.18
CA ALA A 116 -3.13 6.37 -5.45
C ALA A 116 -3.96 5.07 -5.40
N CYS A 117 -3.46 4.03 -4.75
CA CYS A 117 -4.19 2.78 -4.50
C CYS A 117 -5.39 3.03 -3.59
N ALA A 118 -5.20 3.78 -2.51
CA ALA A 118 -6.29 4.15 -1.60
C ALA A 118 -7.42 4.85 -2.34
N SER A 119 -7.11 5.87 -3.16
CA SER A 119 -8.10 6.58 -3.97
C SER A 119 -8.82 5.68 -4.96
N HIS A 120 -8.12 4.75 -5.62
CA HIS A 120 -8.77 3.78 -6.50
C HIS A 120 -9.70 2.83 -5.74
N ILE A 121 -9.27 2.33 -4.58
CA ILE A 121 -10.08 1.44 -3.74
C ILE A 121 -11.30 2.18 -3.21
N LEU A 122 -11.14 3.42 -2.76
CA LEU A 122 -12.22 4.29 -2.29
C LEU A 122 -13.23 4.60 -3.42
N GLY A 123 -12.73 4.87 -4.63
CA GLY A 123 -13.57 5.04 -5.82
C GLY A 123 -14.36 3.77 -6.19
N ILE A 124 -13.72 2.60 -6.07
CA ILE A 124 -14.37 1.29 -6.30
C ILE A 124 -15.37 0.97 -5.18
N THR A 125 -15.11 1.36 -3.94
CA THR A 125 -15.99 1.04 -2.80
C THR A 125 -17.12 2.05 -2.59
N GLY A 126 -17.20 3.11 -3.41
CA GLY A 126 -18.28 4.12 -3.35
C GLY A 126 -18.17 5.08 -2.16
N LEU A 127 -17.10 5.03 -1.37
CA LEU A 127 -16.94 5.83 -0.15
C LEU A 127 -16.60 7.32 -0.43
N GLY A 128 -16.48 7.71 -1.70
CA GLY A 128 -16.12 9.07 -2.14
C GLY A 128 -17.30 10.01 -2.42
N GLN A 129 -18.54 9.58 -2.19
CA GLN A 129 -19.72 10.44 -2.33
C GLN A 129 -20.34 10.73 -0.97
N GLY A 130 -19.83 11.77 -0.30
CA GLY A 130 -20.36 12.36 0.92
C GLY A 130 -20.02 13.84 0.97
#